data_AF-A0A562VDW3-F1
#
_entry.id   AF-A0A562VDW3-F1
#
_cell.length_a   1.000
_cell.length_b   1.000
_cell.length_c   1.000
_cell.angle_alpha   90.00
_cell.angle_beta   90.00
_cell.angle_gamma   90.00
#
_symmetry.space_group_name_H-M   'P 1'
#
loop_
_entity.id
_entity.type
_entity.pdbx_description
1 polymer ?
#
loop_
_entity_poly.entity_id
_entity_poly.type
_entity_poly.pdbx_seq_one_letter_code
_entity_poly.pdbx_strand_id
1 'polypeptide(L)'
;MRSAAGFDIAGREFLGISGTEAGRFDVVSETEFARSIGMPGSLVVVSLDEPEGMAALCTSVVDSSGECPVVHWNPTMETAAEAAPLATDYGAYVLSGVLEAVGYWDARESATRDDRAPDSDTRRRVRGDGDVRSGAG
;
A
#
# COMPACT_ATOMS: atom_id res chain seq x y z
N MET A 1 3.36 14.68 -23.84
CA MET A 1 3.77 13.30 -23.61
C MET A 1 3.96 13.16 -22.10
N ARG A 2 3.10 12.40 -21.40
CA ARG A 2 3.12 12.31 -19.93
C ARG A 2 3.87 11.02 -19.56
N SER A 3 5.09 11.14 -19.04
CA SER A 3 5.77 10.04 -18.36
C SER A 3 5.06 9.79 -17.03
N ALA A 4 4.62 8.56 -16.78
CA ALA A 4 4.36 8.10 -15.43
C ALA A 4 5.62 7.30 -15.02
N ALA A 5 6.50 7.91 -14.21
CA ALA A 5 7.73 7.28 -13.73
C ALA A 5 7.48 6.21 -12.65
N GLY A 6 6.24 6.12 -12.17
CA GLY A 6 5.77 5.15 -11.18
C GLY A 6 4.31 5.39 -10.85
N PHE A 7 3.76 4.57 -9.96
CA PHE A 7 2.44 4.77 -9.38
C PHE A 7 2.49 4.49 -7.87
N ASP A 8 1.76 5.28 -7.09
CA ASP A 8 1.63 5.08 -5.63
C ASP A 8 0.32 4.37 -5.32
N ILE A 9 0.37 3.41 -4.40
CA ILE A 9 -0.79 2.74 -3.82
C ILE A 9 -0.67 2.77 -2.31
N ALA A 10 -1.48 3.63 -1.68
CA ALA A 10 -1.56 3.78 -0.24
C ALA A 10 -0.21 4.06 0.44
N GLY A 11 0.66 4.86 -0.19
CA GLY A 11 1.99 5.18 0.35
C GLY A 11 3.05 4.13 0.04
N ARG A 12 2.74 3.12 -0.79
CA ARG A 12 3.72 2.24 -1.43
C ARG A 12 3.90 2.66 -2.89
N GLU A 13 5.08 3.16 -3.21
CA GLU A 13 5.55 3.58 -4.51
C GLU A 13 6.08 2.39 -5.33
N PHE A 14 5.45 2.19 -6.48
CA PHE A 14 5.87 1.21 -7.48
C PHE A 14 6.55 1.92 -8.63
N LEU A 15 7.76 1.49 -8.95
CA LEU A 15 8.57 2.10 -10.00
C LEU A 15 8.09 1.66 -11.38
N GLY A 16 8.04 2.61 -12.31
CA GLY A 16 7.76 2.37 -13.72
C GLY A 16 9.01 2.56 -14.59
N ILE A 17 8.88 2.25 -15.87
CA ILE A 17 9.90 2.58 -16.87
C ILE A 17 9.52 3.90 -17.54
N SER A 18 10.35 4.92 -17.40
CA SER A 18 10.18 6.19 -18.12
C SER A 18 10.94 6.15 -19.45
N GLY A 19 10.34 6.72 -20.51
CA GLY A 19 10.88 6.66 -21.87
C GLY A 19 12.05 7.63 -22.11
N THR A 20 13.07 7.13 -22.81
CA THR A 20 14.26 7.80 -23.40
C THR A 20 15.27 8.47 -22.48
N GLU A 21 14.94 8.82 -21.24
CA GLU A 21 15.90 9.29 -20.25
C GLU A 21 15.56 8.66 -18.90
N ALA A 22 16.57 8.14 -18.19
CA ALA A 22 16.40 7.77 -16.78
C ALA A 22 16.00 9.03 -16.02
N GLY A 23 14.77 9.09 -15.54
CA GLY A 23 14.23 10.13 -14.70
C GLY A 23 14.60 9.89 -13.24
N ARG A 24 14.42 10.90 -12.40
CA ARG A 24 14.47 10.72 -10.94
C ARG A 24 13.27 9.84 -10.55
N PHE A 25 13.50 8.76 -9.78
CA PHE A 25 12.48 7.81 -9.31
C PHE A 25 11.91 6.88 -10.41
N ASP A 26 12.75 6.32 -11.28
CA ASP A 26 12.35 5.22 -12.16
C ASP A 26 13.16 3.94 -11.90
N VAL A 27 12.67 2.81 -12.45
CA VAL A 27 13.30 1.48 -12.25
C VAL A 27 14.80 1.49 -12.55
N VAL A 28 15.22 2.22 -13.59
CA VAL A 28 16.62 2.26 -14.03
C VAL A 28 17.45 3.05 -13.03
N SER A 29 17.04 4.28 -12.69
CA SER A 29 17.78 5.14 -11.76
C SER A 29 17.95 4.50 -10.39
N GLU A 30 16.88 3.91 -9.85
CA GLU A 30 16.91 3.27 -8.53
C GLU A 30 17.72 1.98 -8.54
N THR A 31 17.66 1.20 -9.64
CA THR A 31 18.50 0.02 -9.80
C THR A 31 19.98 0.39 -9.91
N GLU A 32 20.33 1.46 -10.63
CA GLU A 32 21.71 1.95 -10.70
C GLU A 32 22.22 2.45 -9.34
N PHE A 33 21.39 3.19 -8.60
CA PHE A 33 21.71 3.62 -7.26
C PHE A 33 21.94 2.42 -6.33
N ALA A 34 21.03 1.44 -6.30
CA ALA A 34 21.16 0.25 -5.48
C ALA A 34 22.43 -0.56 -5.84
N ARG A 35 22.78 -0.66 -7.12
CA ARG A 35 24.04 -1.27 -7.56
C ARG A 35 25.27 -0.52 -7.05
N SER A 36 25.22 0.81 -6.98
CA SER A 36 26.33 1.61 -6.46
C SER A 36 26.63 1.34 -4.99
N ILE A 37 25.66 0.79 -4.24
CA ILE A 37 25.78 0.41 -2.83
C ILE A 37 25.85 -1.11 -2.62
N GLY A 38 26.11 -1.89 -3.68
CA GLY A 38 26.42 -3.32 -3.58
C GLY A 38 25.32 -4.28 -4.02
N MET A 39 24.19 -3.79 -4.57
CA MET A 39 23.13 -4.69 -5.03
C MET A 39 23.61 -5.62 -6.17
N PRO A 40 23.35 -6.94 -6.09
CA PRO A 40 23.70 -7.88 -7.15
C PRO A 40 23.11 -7.49 -8.51
N GLY A 41 23.88 -7.72 -9.59
CA GLY A 41 23.47 -7.36 -10.95
C GLY A 41 22.22 -8.09 -11.47
N SER A 42 21.88 -9.23 -10.85
CA SER A 42 20.66 -10.01 -11.13
C SER A 42 19.41 -9.50 -10.41
N LEU A 43 19.51 -8.41 -9.64
CA LEU A 43 18.37 -7.75 -9.02
C LEU A 43 18.04 -6.45 -9.75
N VAL A 44 16.74 -6.15 -9.83
CA VAL A 44 16.18 -4.93 -10.42
C VAL A 44 15.17 -4.34 -9.44
N VAL A 45 15.36 -3.11 -8.98
CA VAL A 45 14.50 -2.48 -7.97
C VAL A 45 13.12 -2.17 -8.57
N VAL A 46 12.05 -2.49 -7.83
CA VAL A 46 10.66 -2.25 -8.24
C VAL A 46 9.83 -1.48 -7.21
N SER A 47 10.28 -1.39 -5.96
CA SER A 47 9.67 -0.57 -4.90
C SER A 47 10.71 -0.21 -3.84
N LEU A 48 10.57 0.98 -3.26
CA LEU A 48 11.46 1.53 -2.21
C LEU A 48 10.84 1.48 -0.81
N ASP A 49 9.57 1.12 -0.67
CA ASP A 49 8.84 1.20 0.60
C ASP A 49 8.90 -0.08 1.45
N GLU A 50 9.97 -0.85 1.27
CA GLU A 50 10.22 -2.01 2.10
C GLU A 50 10.99 -1.59 3.37
N PRO A 51 10.56 -2.06 4.56
CA PRO A 51 11.29 -1.80 5.79
C PRO A 51 12.74 -2.27 5.65
N GLU A 52 13.68 -1.36 5.95
CA GLU A 52 15.13 -1.64 5.96
C GLU A 52 15.70 -2.15 4.63
N GLY A 53 15.03 -1.91 3.50
CA GLY A 53 15.48 -2.42 2.21
C GLY A 53 14.67 -1.93 1.02
N MET A 54 14.71 -2.72 -0.06
CA MET A 54 14.01 -2.47 -1.31
C MET A 54 13.40 -3.78 -1.80
N ALA A 55 12.27 -3.69 -2.50
CA ALA A 55 11.76 -4.83 -3.25
C ALA A 55 12.42 -4.85 -4.63
N ALA A 56 12.90 -6.01 -5.05
CA ALA A 56 13.57 -6.20 -6.33
C ALA A 56 13.10 -7.46 -7.05
N LEU A 57 13.08 -7.43 -8.38
CA LEU A 57 12.93 -8.63 -9.21
C LEU A 57 14.25 -9.40 -9.24
N CYS A 58 14.19 -10.71 -8.99
CA CYS A 58 15.34 -11.59 -9.07
C CYS A 58 15.45 -12.25 -10.45
N THR A 59 16.14 -11.59 -11.39
CA THR A 59 16.24 -12.02 -12.79
C THR A 59 17.13 -13.25 -13.00
N SER A 60 17.81 -13.74 -11.96
CA SER A 60 18.51 -15.03 -11.98
C SER A 60 17.55 -16.23 -11.88
N VAL A 61 16.30 -16.00 -11.51
CA VAL A 61 15.25 -17.02 -11.44
C VAL A 61 14.11 -16.59 -12.35
N VAL A 62 13.87 -17.36 -13.40
CA VAL A 62 12.77 -17.14 -14.34
C VAL A 62 11.95 -18.41 -14.40
N ASP A 63 10.65 -18.29 -14.18
CA ASP A 63 9.74 -19.43 -14.21
C ASP A 63 9.33 -19.81 -15.66
N SER A 64 8.47 -20.82 -15.80
CA SER A 64 8.01 -21.28 -17.12
C SER A 64 7.14 -20.26 -17.88
N SER A 65 6.62 -19.25 -17.19
CA SER A 65 5.81 -18.17 -17.78
C SER A 65 6.64 -16.94 -18.16
N GLY A 66 7.92 -16.92 -17.78
CA GLY A 66 8.81 -15.78 -18.01
C GLY A 66 8.81 -14.76 -16.87
N GLU A 67 8.16 -15.07 -15.76
CA GLU A 67 8.07 -14.20 -14.58
C GLU A 67 9.26 -14.43 -13.64
N CYS A 68 9.67 -13.38 -12.96
CA CYS A 68 10.73 -13.40 -11.94
C CYS A 68 10.10 -13.15 -10.56
N PRO A 69 10.55 -13.83 -9.51
CA PRO A 69 10.06 -13.55 -8.17
C PRO A 69 10.51 -12.17 -7.68
N VAL A 70 9.68 -11.58 -6.82
CA VAL A 70 10.02 -10.36 -6.09
C VAL A 70 10.64 -10.74 -4.76
N VAL A 71 11.79 -10.16 -4.44
CA VAL A 71 12.57 -10.40 -3.23
C VAL A 71 12.84 -9.10 -2.49
N HIS A 72 13.06 -9.20 -1.18
CA HIS A 72 13.57 -8.13 -0.33
C HIS A 72 15.09 -8.15 -0.35
N TRP A 73 15.70 -7.03 -0.71
CA TRP A 73 17.15 -6.84 -0.65
C TRP A 73 17.49 -5.64 0.24
N ASN A 74 18.61 -5.74 0.96
CA ASN A 74 19.20 -4.62 1.67
C ASN A 74 20.73 -4.63 1.54
N PRO A 75 21.43 -3.52 1.85
CA PRO A 75 22.87 -3.40 1.65
C PRO A 75 23.74 -4.35 2.48
N THR A 76 23.17 -5.08 3.43
CA THR A 76 23.92 -6.11 4.19
C THR A 76 23.95 -7.47 3.47
N MET A 77 23.17 -7.62 2.39
CA MET A 77 23.11 -8.83 1.58
C MET A 77 24.02 -8.72 0.36
N GLU A 78 24.99 -9.63 0.24
CA GLU A 78 26.01 -9.61 -0.81
C GLU A 78 25.58 -10.36 -2.07
N THR A 79 24.66 -11.33 -1.93
CA THR A 79 24.21 -12.19 -3.02
C THR A 79 22.70 -12.16 -3.20
N ALA A 80 22.22 -12.43 -4.43
CA ALA A 80 20.79 -12.53 -4.71
C ALA A 80 20.13 -13.73 -4.00
N ALA A 81 20.92 -14.72 -3.57
CA ALA A 81 20.42 -15.88 -2.85
C ALA A 81 20.11 -15.58 -1.36
N GLU A 82 20.65 -14.51 -0.81
CA GLU A 82 20.36 -14.04 0.56
C GLU A 82 19.05 -13.24 0.63
N ALA A 83 18.58 -12.73 -0.51
CA ALA A 83 17.37 -11.92 -0.59
C ALA A 83 16.13 -12.76 -0.27
N ALA A 84 15.30 -12.27 0.65
CA ALA A 84 14.12 -13.00 1.12
C ALA A 84 12.96 -12.87 0.13
N PRO A 85 12.21 -13.95 -0.17
CA PRO A 85 11.09 -13.87 -1.12
C PRO A 85 9.93 -13.04 -0.54
N LEU A 86 9.39 -12.14 -1.37
CA LEU A 86 8.19 -11.34 -1.08
C LEU A 86 6.98 -11.83 -1.90
N ALA A 87 7.18 -12.19 -3.17
CA ALA A 87 6.14 -12.71 -4.05
C ALA A 87 6.71 -13.59 -5.16
N THR A 88 5.86 -14.42 -5.77
CA THR A 88 6.22 -15.32 -6.88
C THR A 88 6.50 -14.58 -8.19
N ASP A 89 5.88 -13.41 -8.35
CA ASP A 89 5.95 -12.58 -9.55
C ASP A 89 5.57 -11.13 -9.20
N TYR A 90 5.81 -10.22 -10.14
CA TYR A 90 5.51 -8.80 -9.93
C TYR A 90 4.01 -8.53 -9.79
N GLY A 91 3.18 -9.23 -10.56
CA GLY A 91 1.73 -9.05 -10.54
C GLY A 91 1.14 -9.39 -9.17
N ALA A 92 1.57 -10.50 -8.57
CA ALA A 92 1.19 -10.91 -7.23
C ALA A 92 1.64 -9.90 -6.16
N TYR A 93 2.84 -9.34 -6.29
CA TYR A 93 3.35 -8.30 -5.37
C TYR A 93 2.53 -6.99 -5.44
N VAL A 94 2.19 -6.53 -6.65
CA VAL A 94 1.34 -5.34 -6.81
C VAL A 94 -0.07 -5.61 -6.29
N LEU A 95 -0.64 -6.77 -6.61
CA LEU A 95 -2.00 -7.14 -6.20
C LEU A 95 -2.11 -7.24 -4.68
N SER A 96 -1.13 -7.82 -3.99
CA SER A 96 -1.14 -7.86 -2.53
C SER A 96 -1.16 -6.46 -1.92
N GLY A 97 -0.34 -5.54 -2.44
CA GLY A 97 -0.35 -4.13 -2.02
C GLY A 97 -1.70 -3.44 -2.26
N VAL A 98 -2.35 -3.70 -3.40
CA VAL A 98 -3.71 -3.19 -3.68
C VAL A 98 -4.73 -3.72 -2.67
N LEU A 99 -4.71 -5.03 -2.40
CA LEU A 99 -5.66 -5.65 -1.49
C LEU A 99 -5.45 -5.19 -0.05
N GLU A 100 -4.20 -5.00 0.39
CA GLU A 100 -3.86 -4.41 1.68
C GLU A 100 -4.40 -2.97 1.80
N ALA A 101 -4.20 -2.15 0.77
CA ALA A 101 -4.69 -0.78 0.71
C ALA A 101 -6.22 -0.69 0.82
N VAL A 102 -6.93 -1.52 0.03
CA VAL A 102 -8.40 -1.59 0.08
C VAL A 102 -8.88 -1.99 1.47
N GLY A 103 -8.28 -3.03 2.07
CA GLY A 103 -8.63 -3.47 3.42
C GLY A 103 -8.41 -2.39 4.49
N TYR A 104 -7.32 -1.62 4.38
CA TYR A 104 -7.07 -0.49 5.27
C TYR A 104 -8.13 0.60 5.14
N TRP A 105 -8.54 0.96 3.92
CA TRP A 105 -9.57 1.96 3.70
C TRP A 105 -10.95 1.50 4.19
N ASP A 106 -11.33 0.26 3.93
CA ASP A 106 -12.59 -0.31 4.42
C ASP A 106 -12.66 -0.30 5.95
N ALA A 107 -11.56 -0.65 6.62
CA ALA A 107 -11.48 -0.61 8.09
C ALA A 107 -11.57 0.83 8.62
N ARG A 108 -10.92 1.79 7.95
CA ARG A 108 -10.95 3.21 8.31
C ARG A 108 -12.34 3.83 8.13
N GLU A 109 -13.03 3.52 7.03
CA GLU A 109 -14.41 3.96 6.80
C GLU A 109 -15.37 3.37 7.82
N SER A 110 -15.19 2.10 8.19
CA SER A 110 -15.98 1.44 9.24
C SER A 110 -15.78 2.11 10.61
N ALA A 111 -14.54 2.41 10.99
CA ALA A 111 -14.21 3.08 12.26
C ALA A 111 -14.78 4.51 12.33
N THR A 112 -14.71 5.27 11.24
CA THR A 112 -15.26 6.65 11.19
C THR A 112 -16.79 6.69 11.18
N ARG A 113 -17.46 5.60 10.81
CA ARG A 113 -18.92 5.49 10.84
C ARG A 113 -19.46 5.18 12.23
N ASP A 114 -18.74 4.43 13.05
CA ASP A 114 -19.12 4.12 14.44
C ASP A 114 -19.03 5.35 15.37
N ASP A 115 -18.07 6.25 15.12
CA ASP A 115 -17.97 7.53 15.86
C ASP A 115 -19.09 8.54 15.51
N ARG A 116 -19.92 8.23 14.50
CA ARG A 116 -21.10 9.02 14.09
C ARG A 116 -22.42 8.41 14.58
N ALA A 117 -22.42 7.75 15.73
CA ALA A 117 -23.69 7.46 16.41
C ALA A 117 -24.46 8.77 16.64
N PRO A 118 -25.77 8.85 16.28
CA PRO A 118 -26.54 10.07 16.44
C PRO A 118 -26.64 10.41 17.92
N ASP A 119 -26.20 11.62 18.26
CA ASP A 119 -26.41 12.25 19.56
C ASP A 119 -27.90 12.08 19.91
N SER A 120 -28.18 11.27 20.93
CA SER A 120 -29.52 10.98 21.41
C SER A 120 -30.04 12.18 22.20
N ASP A 121 -30.11 13.34 21.55
CA ASP A 121 -30.74 14.54 22.04
C ASP A 121 -31.89 14.93 21.10
N THR A 122 -32.93 14.11 21.10
CA THR A 122 -34.25 14.54 20.64
C THR A 122 -35.29 14.35 21.73
N ARG A 123 -35.32 15.36 22.60
CA ARG A 123 -36.52 15.94 23.20
C ARG A 123 -37.37 15.02 24.08
N ARG A 124 -37.08 15.16 25.38
CA ARG A 124 -38.06 15.53 26.40
C ARG A 124 -39.23 16.36 25.82
N ARG A 125 -40.42 15.77 25.72
CA ARG A 125 -41.70 16.51 25.79
C ARG A 125 -42.62 15.85 26.82
N VAL A 126 -42.51 16.37 28.04
CA VAL A 126 -43.59 16.72 28.98
C VAL A 126 -44.76 15.73 29.06
N ARG A 127 -44.76 14.90 30.11
CA ARG A 127 -45.97 14.60 30.88
C ARG A 127 -45.63 14.67 32.36
N GLY A 128 -45.77 15.87 32.91
CA GLY A 128 -45.90 16.14 34.33
C GLY A 128 -47.04 17.12 34.50
N ASP A 129 -47.92 16.81 35.47
CA ASP A 129 -49.01 17.61 36.04
C ASP A 129 -50.20 17.85 35.10
N GLY A 130 -51.44 17.49 35.43
CA GLY A 130 -52.08 17.56 36.74
C GLY A 130 -53.07 18.71 36.66
N ASP A 131 -54.33 18.42 36.37
CA ASP A 131 -55.40 19.40 36.56
C ASP A 131 -56.69 18.74 37.07
N VAL A 132 -57.09 19.24 38.23
CA VAL A 132 -58.29 18.91 39.01
C VAL A 132 -59.30 20.03 38.79
N ARG A 133 -60.58 19.65 38.62
CA ARG A 133 -61.88 20.39 38.80
C ARG A 133 -62.74 20.29 37.53
N SER A 134 -64.08 20.19 37.54
CA SER A 134 -65.19 20.01 38.51
C SER A 134 -66.49 20.02 37.67
N GLY A 135 -67.62 19.50 38.20
CA GLY A 135 -68.99 19.78 37.73
C GLY A 135 -69.74 18.52 37.29
N ALA A 136 -70.63 17.93 38.10
CA ALA A 136 -72.01 18.35 38.40
C ALA A 136 -72.96 18.20 37.19
N GLY A 137 -73.90 17.26 37.31
CA GLY A 137 -74.98 16.95 36.38
C GLY A 137 -75.67 15.65 36.77
#